data_AF-A0A2S5EJH3-F1
#
_entry.id   AF-A0A2S5EJH3-F1
#
_cell.length_a   1.000
_cell.length_b   1.000
_cell.length_c   1.000
_cell.angle_alpha   90.00
_cell.angle_beta   90.00
_cell.angle_gamma   90.00
#
_symmetry.space_group_name_H-M   'P 1'
#
loop_
_entity.id
_entity.type
_entity.pdbx_description
1 polymer ?
#
loop_
_entity_poly.entity_id
_entity_poly.type
_entity_poly.pdbx_seq_one_letter_code
_entity_poly.pdbx_strand_id
1 'polypeptide(L)'
;MNKDMRTTLDLDLVLLNKNYQILEIKEMLAKNGVFCKIFPSPKSVLQACAPVICFSSRDKEKAIYILDENGVKYDLVKLEKDIIWELLRT
;
A
#
# COMPACT_ATOMS: atom_id res chain seq x y z
N MET A 1 24.12 -11.98 -0.19
CA MET A 1 22.68 -11.90 -0.51
C MET A 1 22.28 -10.44 -0.54
N ASN A 2 22.09 -9.86 -1.72
CA ASN A 2 21.43 -8.55 -1.82
C ASN A 2 19.95 -8.79 -1.51
N LYS A 3 19.53 -8.55 -0.26
CA LYS A 3 18.10 -8.37 0.02
C LYS A 3 17.71 -7.08 -0.71
N ASP A 4 16.84 -7.19 -1.71
CA ASP A 4 16.29 -6.05 -2.46
C ASP A 4 15.60 -5.11 -1.45
N MET A 5 16.36 -4.13 -0.94
CA MET A 5 15.96 -3.31 0.20
C MET A 5 15.00 -2.25 -0.30
N ARG A 6 13.70 -2.41 0.00
CA ARG A 6 12.67 -1.41 -0.27
C ARG A 6 12.73 -0.28 0.75
N THR A 7 12.52 0.93 0.29
CA THR A 7 12.44 2.14 1.09
C THR A 7 11.08 2.80 0.91
N THR A 8 10.80 3.85 1.69
CA THR A 8 9.54 4.59 1.57
C THR A 8 9.37 5.24 0.18
N LEU A 9 10.47 5.57 -0.50
CA LEU A 9 10.46 6.17 -1.84
C LEU A 9 10.08 5.16 -2.94
N ASP A 10 10.03 3.87 -2.61
CA ASP A 10 9.58 2.82 -3.53
C ASP A 10 8.06 2.55 -3.43
N LEU A 11 7.37 3.23 -2.52
CA LEU A 11 5.96 2.99 -2.24
C LEU A 11 5.09 3.86 -3.16
N ASP A 12 4.60 3.25 -4.23
CA ASP A 12 3.93 3.92 -5.34
C ASP A 12 2.56 3.30 -5.67
N LEU A 13 2.09 2.36 -4.85
CA LEU A 13 0.78 1.71 -4.98
C LEU A 13 0.03 1.81 -3.65
N VAL A 14 -1.21 2.29 -3.72
CA VAL A 14 -2.11 2.47 -2.58
C VAL A 14 -3.17 1.38 -2.59
N LEU A 15 -3.38 0.75 -1.44
CA LEU A 15 -4.48 -0.18 -1.18
C LEU A 15 -5.58 0.53 -0.39
N LEU A 16 -6.78 0.51 -0.96
CA LEU A 16 -8.01 0.99 -0.36
C LEU A 16 -8.84 -0.22 0.09
N ASN A 17 -8.86 -0.48 1.38
CA ASN A 17 -9.59 -1.62 1.96
C ASN A 17 -11.08 -1.32 2.09
N LYS A 18 -11.93 -2.34 1.89
CA LYS A 18 -13.41 -2.20 1.97
C LYS A 18 -14.05 -2.92 3.16
N ASN A 19 -13.45 -4.01 3.63
CA ASN A 19 -14.09 -4.92 4.59
C ASN A 19 -13.17 -5.46 5.70
N TYR A 20 -11.93 -4.99 5.79
CA TYR A 20 -10.95 -5.41 6.80
C TYR A 20 -10.35 -4.22 7.52
N GLN A 21 -9.83 -4.44 8.73
CA GLN A 21 -9.08 -3.40 9.43
C GLN A 21 -7.72 -3.19 8.77
N ILE A 22 -7.31 -1.92 8.65
CA ILE A 22 -6.08 -1.56 7.96
C ILE A 22 -4.82 -2.15 8.62
N LEU A 23 -4.83 -2.30 9.95
CA LEU A 23 -3.72 -2.88 10.70
C LEU A 23 -3.56 -4.38 10.40
N GLU A 24 -4.66 -5.12 10.32
CA GLU A 24 -4.65 -6.55 10.00
C GLU A 24 -4.08 -6.81 8.60
N ILE A 25 -4.49 -6.01 7.61
CA ILE A 25 -3.98 -6.12 6.24
C ILE A 25 -2.47 -5.83 6.22
N LYS A 26 -2.03 -4.76 6.89
CA LYS A 26 -0.60 -4.40 6.97
C LYS A 26 0.21 -5.54 7.58
N GLU A 27 -0.26 -6.13 8.68
CA GLU A 27 0.42 -7.26 9.31
C GLU A 27 0.46 -8.50 8.41
N MET A 28 -0.65 -8.80 7.73
CA MET A 28 -0.75 -9.91 6.79
C MET A 28 0.26 -9.77 5.64
N LEU A 29 0.32 -8.59 5.00
CA LEU A 29 1.28 -8.30 3.95
C LEU A 29 2.73 -8.37 4.46
N ALA A 30 3.01 -7.77 5.62
CA ALA A 30 4.34 -7.78 6.22
C ALA A 30 4.83 -9.18 6.60
N LYS A 31 3.96 -10.03 7.18
CA LYS A 31 4.27 -11.43 7.52
C LYS A 31 4.63 -12.26 6.28
N ASN A 32 4.05 -11.93 5.14
CA ASN A 32 4.36 -12.55 3.86
C ASN A 32 5.50 -11.86 3.10
N GLY A 33 6.20 -10.91 3.72
CA GLY A 33 7.37 -10.25 3.13
C GLY A 33 7.02 -9.26 2.02
N VAL A 34 5.88 -8.59 2.11
CA VAL A 34 5.57 -7.38 1.34
C VAL A 34 5.88 -6.17 2.21
N PHE A 35 6.84 -5.33 1.75
CA PHE A 35 7.17 -4.10 2.46
C PHE A 35 6.07 -3.06 2.25
N CYS A 36 5.34 -2.75 3.32
CA CYS A 36 4.22 -1.81 3.29
C CYS A 36 4.20 -0.92 4.53
N LYS A 37 3.57 0.25 4.39
CA LYS A 37 3.41 1.25 5.46
C LYS A 37 2.03 1.88 5.39
N ILE A 38 1.61 2.50 6.49
CA ILE A 38 0.35 3.24 6.57
C ILE A 38 0.65 4.73 6.48
N PHE A 39 -0.09 5.43 5.63
CA PHE A 39 -0.01 6.89 5.45
C PHE A 39 -1.42 7.49 5.47
N PRO A 40 -1.56 8.81 5.72
CA PRO A 40 -2.77 9.50 5.30
C PRO A 40 -2.92 9.39 3.78
N SER A 41 -4.16 9.29 3.29
CA SER A 41 -4.43 9.26 1.85
C SER A 41 -4.03 10.59 1.21
N PRO A 42 -3.26 10.59 0.11
CA PRO A 42 -3.04 11.80 -0.65
C PRO A 42 -4.35 12.24 -1.32
N LYS A 43 -4.51 13.56 -1.52
CA LYS A 43 -5.73 14.15 -2.12
C LYS A 43 -6.00 13.63 -3.55
N SER A 44 -4.95 13.18 -4.24
CA SER A 44 -5.03 12.54 -5.56
C SER A 44 -5.74 11.19 -5.53
N VAL A 45 -5.86 10.55 -4.35
CA VAL A 45 -6.48 9.23 -4.17
C VAL A 45 -7.84 9.34 -3.47
N LEU A 46 -7.90 10.01 -2.31
CA LEU A 46 -9.15 10.30 -1.59
C LEU A 46 -9.24 11.78 -1.25
N GLN A 47 -10.42 12.38 -1.43
CA GLN A 47 -10.66 13.76 -0.99
C GLN A 47 -10.73 13.89 0.54
N ALA A 48 -11.06 12.80 1.24
CA ALA A 48 -11.14 12.74 2.69
C ALA A 48 -9.82 12.22 3.31
N CYS A 49 -9.48 12.74 4.50
CA CYS A 49 -8.36 12.23 5.28
C CYS A 49 -8.71 10.85 5.85
N ALA A 50 -8.22 9.80 5.21
CA ALA A 50 -8.35 8.41 5.65
C ALA A 50 -6.98 7.73 5.62
N PRO A 51 -6.70 6.77 6.53
CA PRO A 51 -5.47 6.02 6.47
C PRO A 51 -5.51 5.03 5.29
N VAL A 52 -4.38 4.86 4.60
CA VAL A 52 -4.22 3.93 3.47
C VAL A 52 -2.93 3.13 3.61
N ILE A 53 -2.90 1.93 3.02
CA ILE A 53 -1.69 1.12 2.97
C ILE A 53 -0.98 1.41 1.66
N CYS A 54 0.29 1.77 1.75
CA CYS A 54 1.16 1.95 0.59
C CYS A 54 2.20 0.84 0.53
N PHE A 55 2.42 0.31 -0.66
CA PHE A 55 3.44 -0.70 -0.95
C PHE A 55 3.99 -0.49 -2.36
N SER A 56 5.06 -1.20 -2.71
CA SER A 56 5.66 -1.06 -4.05
C SER A 56 4.85 -1.83 -5.08
N SER A 57 4.57 -1.22 -6.23
CA SER A 57 3.98 -1.89 -7.38
C SER A 57 4.78 -3.11 -7.88
N ARG A 58 6.08 -3.19 -7.55
CA ARG A 58 6.90 -4.38 -7.80
C ARG A 58 6.40 -5.62 -7.05
N ASP A 59 5.72 -5.42 -5.92
CA ASP A 59 5.15 -6.48 -5.09
C ASP A 59 3.64 -6.68 -5.37
N LYS A 60 3.09 -6.05 -6.43
CA LYS A 60 1.65 -6.05 -6.75
C LYS A 60 1.05 -7.46 -6.83
N GLU A 61 1.63 -8.32 -7.66
CA GLU A 61 1.08 -9.68 -7.87
C GLU A 61 1.08 -10.49 -6.59
N LYS A 62 2.17 -10.39 -5.81
CA LYS A 62 2.29 -11.05 -4.51
C LYS A 62 1.26 -10.52 -3.51
N ALA A 63 1.08 -9.21 -3.43
CA ALA A 63 0.08 -8.60 -2.54
C ALA A 63 -1.34 -9.01 -2.93
N ILE A 64 -1.69 -9.00 -4.22
CA ILE A 64 -2.99 -9.45 -4.74
C ILE A 64 -3.25 -10.89 -4.30
N TYR A 65 -2.31 -11.80 -4.56
CA TYR A 65 -2.43 -13.20 -4.16
C TYR A 65 -2.73 -13.36 -2.66
N ILE A 66 -1.98 -12.66 -1.79
CA ILE A 66 -2.17 -12.73 -0.33
C ILE A 66 -3.57 -12.23 0.06
N LEU A 67 -4.00 -11.09 -0.52
CA LEU A 67 -5.27 -10.46 -0.18
C LEU A 67 -6.47 -11.30 -0.62
N ASP A 68 -6.40 -11.85 -1.84
CA ASP A 68 -7.46 -12.65 -2.43
C ASP A 68 -7.65 -13.97 -1.67
N GLU A 69 -6.55 -14.67 -1.34
CA GLU A 69 -6.56 -15.89 -0.52
C GLU A 69 -7.17 -15.68 0.87
N ASN A 70 -7.12 -14.45 1.38
CA ASN A 70 -7.69 -14.07 2.69
C ASN A 70 -9.05 -13.39 2.57
N GLY A 71 -9.66 -13.33 1.38
CA GLY A 71 -10.99 -12.75 1.18
C GLY A 71 -11.07 -11.23 1.40
N VAL A 72 -9.94 -10.53 1.34
CA VAL A 72 -9.88 -9.08 1.49
C VAL A 72 -10.44 -8.43 0.23
N LYS A 73 -11.42 -7.53 0.36
CA LYS A 73 -11.92 -6.71 -0.73
C LYS A 73 -11.19 -5.38 -0.71
N TYR A 74 -10.56 -5.03 -1.83
CA TYR A 74 -9.75 -3.83 -1.96
C TYR A 74 -9.85 -3.22 -3.36
N ASP A 75 -9.45 -1.97 -3.48
CA ASP A 75 -9.01 -1.36 -4.74
C ASP A 75 -7.53 -1.03 -4.65
N LEU A 76 -6.85 -1.01 -5.80
CA LEU A 76 -5.46 -0.58 -5.91
C LEU A 76 -5.38 0.67 -6.79
N VAL A 77 -4.70 1.69 -6.28
CA VAL A 77 -4.47 2.95 -7.00
C VAL A 77 -2.97 3.18 -7.17
N LYS A 78 -2.53 3.36 -8.41
CA LYS A 78 -1.15 3.71 -8.75
C LYS A 78 -0.96 5.21 -8.57
N LEU A 79 0.06 5.59 -7.81
CA LEU A 79 0.46 6.99 -7.65
C LEU A 79 1.26 7.46 -8.86
N GLU A 80 1.30 8.78 -9.09
CA GLU A 80 2.10 9.38 -10.18
C GLU A 80 3.60 9.21 -9.90
N LYS A 81 3.98 9.38 -8.63
CA LYS A 81 5.34 9.10 -8.12
C LYS A 81 5.25 8.21 -6.86
N ASP A 82 5.98 8.54 -5.82
CA ASP A 82 5.94 7.87 -4.53
C ASP A 82 5.04 8.62 -3.53
N ILE A 83 4.66 7.91 -2.46
CA ILE A 83 3.79 8.44 -1.42
C ILE A 83 4.31 9.72 -0.76
N ILE A 84 5.64 9.90 -0.61
CA ILE A 84 6.18 11.10 0.01
C ILE A 84 5.98 12.30 -0.91
N TRP A 85 6.27 12.14 -2.20
CA TRP A 85 6.05 13.20 -3.17
C TRP A 85 4.57 13.61 -3.26
N GLU A 86 3.66 12.64 -3.31
CA GLU A 86 2.21 12.90 -3.35
C GLU A 86 1.69 13.65 -2.11
N LEU A 87 2.23 13.35 -0.93
CA LEU A 87 1.83 14.00 0.32
C LEU A 87 2.40 15.42 0.46
N LEU A 88 3.55 15.70 -0.14
CA LEU A 88 4.20 17.01 -0.10
C LEU A 88 3.77 17.94 -1.24
N ARG A 89 3.08 17.41 -2.26
CA ARG A 89 2.57 18.20 -3.38
C ARG A 89 1.35 19.01 -2.94
N THR A 90 1.59 20.23 -2.47
CA THR A 90 0.58 21.29 -2.28
C THR A 90 0.11 21.89 -3.59
#